data_AF-A0A210Q8I5-F1
#
_entry.id   AF-A0A210Q8I5-F1
#
_cell.length_a   1.000
_cell.length_b   1.000
_cell.length_c   1.000
_cell.angle_alpha   90.00
_cell.angle_beta   90.00
_cell.angle_gamma   90.00
#
_symmetry.space_group_name_H-M   'P 1'
#
loop_
_entity.id
_entity.type
_entity.pdbx_description
1 polymer ?
#
loop_
_entity_poly.entity_id
_entity_poly.type
_entity_poly.pdbx_seq_one_letter_code
_entity_poly.pdbx_strand_id
1 'polypeptide(L)'
;MMAIGDLCRLAKSTFIWVKEQFPDSLIIWSQILHRLHYRYSANTKAIERARPKLNGICAKAVLGFGGAYIKHPNIKAKYPELFYDGIHLSETGNDIFINGLQGGLEWVLSKGGLEWVLSKGGKVFPPES
;
A
#
# COMPACT_ATOMS: atom_id res chain seq x y z
N MET A 1 -6.48 -13.99 17.16
CA MET A 1 -6.52 -13.10 15.97
C MET A 1 -6.28 -11.68 16.44
N MET A 2 -5.27 -10.98 15.92
CA MET A 2 -4.98 -9.59 16.30
C MET A 2 -6.12 -8.67 15.87
N ALA A 3 -6.56 -7.76 16.75
CA ALA A 3 -7.59 -6.79 16.40
C ALA A 3 -7.05 -5.76 15.38
N ILE A 4 -7.93 -5.23 14.53
CA ILE A 4 -7.52 -4.22 13.53
C ILE A 4 -6.91 -2.97 14.17
N GLY A 5 -7.34 -2.62 15.39
CA GLY A 5 -6.76 -1.52 16.17
C GLY A 5 -5.30 -1.77 16.54
N ASP A 6 -4.98 -2.99 17.00
CA ASP A 6 -3.60 -3.38 17.32
C ASP A 6 -2.72 -3.41 16.09
N LEU A 7 -3.22 -3.94 14.96
CA LEU A 7 -2.48 -3.93 13.70
C LEU A 7 -2.19 -2.51 13.21
N CYS A 8 -3.14 -1.60 13.37
CA CYS A 8 -2.95 -0.19 13.03
C CYS A 8 -1.96 0.50 13.96
N ARG A 9 -1.94 0.16 15.25
CA ARG A 9 -0.96 0.67 16.21
C ARG A 9 0.44 0.17 15.87
N LEU A 10 0.57 -1.13 15.60
CA LEU A 10 1.81 -1.77 15.19
C LEU A 10 2.38 -1.12 13.92
N ALA A 11 1.56 -0.97 12.87
CA ALA A 11 1.99 -0.34 11.63
C ALA A 11 2.52 1.09 11.84
N LYS A 12 1.83 1.90 12.66
CA LYS A 12 2.30 3.25 13.01
C LYS A 12 3.63 3.22 13.76
N SER A 13 3.75 2.37 14.78
CA SER A 13 5.00 2.21 15.54
C SER A 13 6.16 1.78 14.64
N THR A 14 5.91 0.90 13.67
CA THR A 14 6.91 0.53 12.66
C THR A 14 7.35 1.72 11.81
N PHE A 15 6.41 2.55 11.32
CA PHE A 15 6.80 3.74 10.53
C PHE A 15 7.57 4.77 11.36
N ILE A 16 7.20 4.97 12.63
CA ILE A 16 7.94 5.83 13.56
C ILE A 16 9.37 5.31 13.68
N TRP A 17 9.53 4.02 14.01
CA TRP A 17 10.84 3.41 14.17
C TRP A 17 11.69 3.51 12.89
N VAL A 18 11.12 3.22 11.72
CA VAL A 18 11.85 3.37 10.44
C VAL A 18 12.30 4.83 10.24
N LYS A 19 11.46 5.82 10.54
CA LYS A 19 11.82 7.23 10.39
C LYS A 19 12.90 7.66 11.38
N GLU A 20 12.90 7.11 12.59
CA GLU A 20 13.95 7.35 13.60
C GLU A 20 15.29 6.74 13.18
N GLN A 21 15.29 5.53 12.60
CA GLN A 21 16.52 4.88 12.13
C GLN A 21 17.05 5.47 10.83
N PHE A 22 16.17 5.97 9.97
CA PHE A 22 16.49 6.49 8.64
C PHE A 22 15.86 7.88 8.44
N PRO A 23 16.35 8.91 9.16
CA PRO A 23 15.72 10.23 9.19
C PRO A 23 15.65 10.92 7.82
N ASP A 24 16.58 10.63 6.92
CA ASP A 24 16.62 11.23 5.58
C ASP A 24 15.91 10.38 4.52
N SER A 25 15.41 9.20 4.90
CA SER A 25 14.70 8.32 3.95
C SER A 25 13.25 8.75 3.74
N LEU A 26 12.80 8.55 2.50
CA LEU A 26 11.41 8.67 2.11
C LEU A 26 10.69 7.34 2.32
N ILE A 27 9.65 7.34 3.15
CA ILE A 27 8.82 6.15 3.37
C ILE A 27 7.68 6.16 2.35
N ILE A 28 7.63 5.13 1.51
CA ILE A 28 6.58 4.92 0.51
C ILE A 28 5.77 3.68 0.88
N TRP A 29 4.48 3.84 1.14
CA TRP A 29 3.59 2.72 1.47
C TRP A 29 2.96 2.12 0.20
N SER A 30 3.39 0.93 -0.20
CA SER A 30 2.66 0.13 -1.19
C SER A 30 1.43 -0.49 -0.53
N GLN A 31 0.22 -0.10 -0.99
CA GLN A 31 -1.01 -0.56 -0.37
C GLN A 31 -1.19 -2.08 -0.48
N ILE A 32 -1.67 -2.69 0.60
CA ILE A 32 -1.97 -4.12 0.64
C ILE A 32 -3.02 -4.45 -0.42
N LEU A 33 -2.67 -5.41 -1.28
CA LEU A 33 -3.48 -5.95 -2.37
C LEU A 33 -4.70 -6.71 -1.85
N HIS A 34 -5.70 -6.85 -2.71
CA HIS A 34 -6.78 -7.79 -2.51
C HIS A 34 -6.26 -9.23 -2.44
N ARG A 35 -6.93 -10.10 -1.69
CA ARG A 35 -6.77 -11.56 -1.80
C ARG A 35 -8.14 -12.21 -1.90
N LEU A 36 -8.24 -13.29 -2.68
CA LEU A 36 -9.47 -14.09 -2.77
C LEU A 36 -9.63 -14.97 -1.52
N HIS A 37 -8.50 -15.46 -1.00
CA HIS A 37 -8.43 -16.29 0.20
C HIS A 37 -7.38 -15.79 1.19
N TYR A 38 -7.58 -16.14 2.47
CA TYR A 38 -6.60 -15.88 3.53
C TYR A 38 -6.30 -17.18 4.26
N ARG A 39 -5.02 -17.55 4.33
CA ARG A 39 -4.61 -18.67 5.18
C ARG A 39 -4.95 -18.34 6.63
N TYR A 40 -5.47 -19.31 7.37
CA TYR A 40 -5.72 -19.22 8.82
C TYR A 40 -6.80 -18.21 9.26
N SER A 41 -7.69 -17.79 8.36
CA SER A 41 -8.88 -17.01 8.74
C SER A 41 -10.16 -17.63 8.22
N ALA A 42 -11.08 -17.93 9.14
CA ALA A 42 -12.43 -18.39 8.80
C ALA A 42 -13.29 -17.29 8.16
N ASN A 43 -12.88 -16.01 8.23
CA ASN A 43 -13.68 -14.87 7.77
C ASN A 43 -12.90 -13.96 6.82
N THR A 44 -12.70 -14.45 5.60
CA THR A 44 -12.06 -13.71 4.49
C THR A 44 -12.74 -12.36 4.24
N LYS A 45 -14.07 -12.32 4.28
CA LYS A 45 -14.86 -11.08 4.12
C LYS A 45 -14.52 -10.03 5.18
N ALA A 46 -14.31 -10.43 6.43
CA ALA A 46 -13.93 -9.48 7.49
C ALA A 46 -12.54 -8.91 7.26
N ILE A 47 -11.58 -9.71 6.79
CA ILE A 47 -10.22 -9.23 6.48
C ILE A 47 -10.23 -8.28 5.28
N GLU A 48 -10.93 -8.62 4.19
CA GLU A 48 -11.06 -7.71 3.04
C GLU A 48 -11.74 -6.39 3.41
N ARG A 49 -12.72 -6.40 4.33
CA ARG A 49 -13.31 -5.16 4.86
C ARG A 49 -12.33 -4.34 5.71
N ALA A 50 -11.42 -4.99 6.43
CA ALA A 50 -10.43 -4.32 7.27
C ALA A 50 -9.25 -3.75 6.48
N ARG A 51 -8.90 -4.37 5.34
CA ARG A 51 -7.81 -3.97 4.45
C ARG A 51 -7.84 -2.48 4.03
N PRO A 52 -8.93 -1.90 3.50
CA PRO A 52 -8.95 -0.48 3.14
C PRO A 52 -8.77 0.44 4.36
N LYS A 53 -9.26 0.03 5.53
CA LYS A 53 -9.06 0.78 6.79
C LYS A 53 -7.58 0.82 7.17
N LEU A 54 -6.89 -0.33 7.12
CA LEU A 54 -5.44 -0.39 7.38
C LEU A 54 -4.66 0.43 6.36
N ASN A 55 -4.94 0.26 5.06
CA ASN A 55 -4.30 1.03 4.00
C ASN A 55 -4.48 2.54 4.18
N GLY A 56 -5.68 3.00 4.56
CA GLY A 56 -5.94 4.41 4.83
C GLY A 56 -5.18 4.95 6.04
N ILE A 57 -5.05 4.15 7.10
CA ILE A 57 -4.28 4.52 8.29
C ILE A 57 -2.78 4.59 7.99
N CYS A 58 -2.24 3.59 7.29
CA CYS A 58 -0.84 3.60 6.86
C CYS A 58 -0.55 4.79 5.94
N ALA A 59 -1.41 5.03 4.93
CA ALA A 59 -1.30 6.18 4.04
C ALA A 59 -1.29 7.51 4.83
N LYS A 60 -2.20 7.69 5.78
CA LYS A 60 -2.23 8.89 6.63
C LYS A 60 -0.95 9.04 7.46
N ALA A 61 -0.43 7.94 8.00
CA ALA A 61 0.79 7.95 8.80
C ALA A 61 2.01 8.35 7.95
N VAL A 62 2.24 7.69 6.81
CA VAL A 62 3.39 8.00 5.94
C VAL A 62 3.32 9.42 5.39
N LEU A 63 2.14 9.92 5.00
CA LEU A 63 1.96 11.31 4.59
C LEU A 63 2.34 12.30 5.71
N GLY A 64 2.04 11.98 6.98
CA GLY A 64 2.44 12.80 8.13
C GLY A 64 3.96 12.96 8.25
N PHE A 65 4.72 11.94 7.84
CA PHE A 65 6.19 11.95 7.80
C PHE A 65 6.77 12.59 6.54
N GLY A 66 5.95 13.17 5.65
CA GLY A 66 6.41 13.62 4.33
C GLY A 66 6.74 12.46 3.40
N GLY A 67 6.08 11.32 3.59
CA GLY A 67 6.15 10.13 2.75
C GLY A 67 5.11 10.13 1.62
N ALA A 68 5.04 9.02 0.89
CA ALA A 68 4.06 8.80 -0.17
C ALA A 68 3.40 7.42 -0.04
N TYR A 69 2.42 7.12 -0.89
CA TYR A 69 1.84 5.79 -0.94
C TYR A 69 1.37 5.46 -2.36
N ILE A 70 1.44 4.18 -2.73
CA ILE A 70 1.09 3.67 -4.06
C ILE A 70 -0.16 2.80 -3.93
N LYS A 71 -1.15 3.05 -4.79
CA LYS A 71 -2.37 2.24 -4.90
C LYS A 71 -2.26 1.30 -6.10
N HIS A 72 -2.96 0.18 -6.02
CA HIS A 72 -2.98 -0.85 -7.07
C HIS A 72 -4.41 -1.06 -7.57
N PRO A 73 -4.99 -0.08 -8.32
CA PRO A 73 -6.39 -0.14 -8.72
C PRO A 73 -6.70 -1.27 -9.73
N ASN A 74 -5.68 -1.80 -10.42
CA ASN A 74 -5.86 -2.84 -11.43
C ASN A 74 -5.83 -4.26 -10.86
N ILE A 75 -5.37 -4.42 -9.61
CA ILE A 75 -5.34 -5.72 -8.93
C ILE A 75 -6.53 -5.78 -7.99
N LYS A 76 -7.61 -6.41 -8.45
CA LYS A 76 -8.89 -6.50 -7.72
C LYS A 76 -9.35 -7.96 -7.62
N ALA A 77 -10.10 -8.26 -6.57
CA ALA A 77 -10.68 -9.60 -6.36
C ALA A 77 -11.65 -10.05 -7.48
N LYS A 78 -12.16 -9.13 -8.30
CA LYS A 78 -12.99 -9.46 -9.48
C LYS A 78 -12.19 -10.01 -10.67
N TYR A 79 -10.86 -9.99 -10.59
CA TYR A 79 -9.94 -10.51 -11.60
C TYR A 79 -9.19 -11.73 -11.03
N PRO A 80 -9.88 -12.87 -10.85
CA PRO A 80 -9.27 -14.05 -10.24
C PRO A 80 -8.06 -14.60 -11.02
N GLU A 81 -7.99 -14.35 -12.33
CA GLU A 81 -6.87 -14.72 -13.22
C GLU A 81 -5.54 -14.06 -12.84
N LEU A 82 -5.58 -12.96 -12.08
CA LEU A 82 -4.38 -12.31 -11.55
C LEU A 82 -3.77 -13.05 -10.37
N PHE A 83 -4.37 -14.16 -9.92
CA PHE A 83 -3.93 -14.94 -8.77
C PHE A 83 -3.79 -16.42 -9.15
N TYR A 84 -2.68 -17.07 -8.80
CA TYR A 84 -2.51 -18.49 -9.12
C TYR A 84 -3.21 -19.43 -8.12
N ASP A 85 -3.31 -19.03 -6.84
CA ASP A 85 -3.98 -19.78 -5.76
C ASP A 85 -5.01 -18.93 -5.00
N GLY A 86 -5.38 -17.78 -5.57
CA GLY A 86 -6.24 -16.79 -4.93
C GLY A 86 -5.61 -16.04 -3.75
N ILE A 87 -4.34 -16.27 -3.43
CA ILE A 87 -3.60 -15.59 -2.37
C ILE A 87 -2.42 -14.80 -2.96
N HIS A 88 -1.68 -15.44 -3.85
CA HIS A 88 -0.48 -14.93 -4.50
C HIS A 88 -0.78 -14.57 -5.95
N LEU A 89 -0.07 -13.57 -6.45
CA LEU A 89 -0.20 -13.12 -7.83
C LEU A 89 0.31 -14.17 -8.81
N SER A 90 -0.40 -14.33 -9.93
CA SER A 90 0.11 -15.04 -11.11
C SER A 90 1.26 -14.25 -11.74
N GLU A 91 1.90 -14.80 -12.77
CA GLU A 91 2.92 -14.09 -13.54
C GLU A 91 2.37 -12.76 -14.08
N THR A 92 1.25 -12.81 -14.80
CA THR A 92 0.55 -11.59 -15.27
C THR A 92 0.15 -10.66 -14.13
N GLY A 93 -0.28 -11.19 -12.98
CA GLY A 93 -0.57 -10.39 -11.80
C GLY A 93 0.66 -9.65 -11.27
N ASN A 94 1.83 -10.30 -11.27
CA ASN A 94 3.10 -9.69 -10.88
C ASN A 94 3.55 -8.63 -11.88
N ASP A 95 3.40 -8.85 -13.18
CA ASP A 95 3.74 -7.85 -14.20
C ASP A 95 2.96 -6.55 -13.97
N ILE A 96 1.65 -6.65 -13.75
CA ILE A 96 0.79 -5.50 -13.43
C ILE A 96 1.24 -4.82 -12.13
N PHE A 97 1.55 -5.61 -11.10
CA PHE A 97 2.00 -5.07 -9.81
C PHE A 97 3.33 -4.33 -9.92
N ILE A 98 4.31 -4.91 -10.60
CA ILE A 98 5.66 -4.35 -10.76
C ILE A 98 5.58 -3.09 -11.63
N ASN A 99 4.84 -3.11 -12.74
CA ASN A 99 4.64 -1.93 -13.58
C ASN A 99 3.97 -0.79 -12.80
N GLY A 100 2.93 -1.08 -12.00
CA GLY A 100 2.29 -0.09 -11.15
C GLY A 100 3.20 0.45 -10.05
N LEU A 101 4.04 -0.41 -9.46
CA LEU A 101 5.07 0.01 -8.50
C LEU A 101 6.11 0.92 -9.16
N GLN A 102 6.62 0.53 -10.32
CA GLN A 102 7.61 1.30 -11.07
C GLN A 102 7.07 2.68 -11.42
N GLY A 103 5.89 2.77 -12.06
CA GLY A 103 5.28 4.07 -12.41
C GLY A 103 5.00 4.93 -11.18
N GLY A 104 4.57 4.31 -10.07
CA GLY A 104 4.40 5.03 -8.80
C GLY A 104 5.72 5.59 -8.25
N LEU A 105 6.81 4.82 -8.31
CA LEU A 105 8.14 5.26 -7.87
C LEU A 105 8.71 6.35 -8.79
N GLU A 106 8.62 6.17 -10.11
CA GLU A 106 9.05 7.17 -11.10
C GLU A 106 8.34 8.50 -10.87
N TRP A 107 7.03 8.47 -10.60
CA TRP A 107 6.27 9.68 -10.27
C TRP A 107 6.77 10.33 -8.97
N VAL A 108 6.90 9.55 -7.88
CA VAL A 108 7.36 10.07 -6.58
C VAL A 108 8.77 10.67 -6.67
N LEU A 109 9.67 10.06 -7.44
CA LEU A 109 11.05 10.49 -7.60
C LEU A 109 11.24 11.58 -8.66
N SER A 110 10.23 11.87 -9.46
CA SER A 110 10.25 13.02 -10.38
C SER A 110 10.36 14.34 -9.60
N LYS A 111 10.90 15.39 -10.24
CA LYS A 111 11.05 16.71 -9.61
C LYS A 111 9.72 17.23 -9.03
N GLY A 112 8.63 17.12 -9.80
CA GLY A 112 7.29 17.53 -9.35
C GLY A 112 6.73 16.64 -8.24
N GLY A 113 7.02 15.33 -8.26
CA GLY A 113 6.63 14.40 -7.21
C GLY A 113 7.34 14.67 -5.88
N LEU A 114 8.65 14.90 -5.91
CA LEU A 114 9.44 15.22 -4.72
C LEU A 114 9.03 16.56 -4.11
N GLU A 115 8.89 17.60 -4.93
CA GLU A 115 8.38 18.91 -4.48
C GLU A 115 7.01 18.78 -3.82
N TRP A 116 6.12 17.97 -4.41
CA TRP A 116 4.80 17.69 -3.84
C TRP A 116 4.88 16.97 -2.49
N VAL A 117 5.64 15.86 -2.42
CA VAL A 117 5.82 15.05 -1.21
C VAL A 117 6.37 15.89 -0.06
N LEU A 118 7.35 16.73 -0.34
CA LEU A 118 7.99 17.60 0.66
C LEU A 118 7.10 18.78 1.08
N SER A 119 6.20 19.24 0.20
CA SER A 119 5.25 20.33 0.50
C SER A 119 4.10 19.95 1.46
N LYS A 120 4.02 18.67 1.89
CA LYS A 120 2.98 18.13 2.79
C LYS A 120 1.53 18.39 2.33
N GLY A 121 1.29 18.36 1.01
CA GLY A 121 0.04 18.80 0.39
C GLY A 121 -0.77 17.74 -0.38
N GLY A 122 -1.40 16.80 0.34
CA GLY A 122 -2.77 16.31 0.07
C GLY A 122 -3.14 15.68 -1.29
N LYS A 123 -3.22 14.34 -1.31
CA LYS A 123 -3.94 13.45 -2.28
C LYS A 123 -3.79 13.74 -3.79
N VAL A 124 -2.96 12.98 -4.53
CA VAL A 124 -3.37 12.42 -5.84
C VAL A 124 -2.72 11.05 -6.09
N PHE A 125 -3.49 10.19 -6.75
CA PHE A 125 -3.09 8.93 -7.40
C PHE A 125 -2.06 9.19 -8.53
N PRO A 126 -1.27 8.20 -8.94
CA PRO A 126 -0.64 8.27 -10.26
C PRO A 126 -1.72 8.43 -11.35
N PRO A 127 -1.42 9.13 -12.46
CA PRO A 127 -2.26 9.06 -13.65
C PRO A 127 -2.42 7.60 -14.05
N GLU A 128 -3.62 7.26 -14.53
CA GLU A 128 -4.04 5.92 -14.89
C GLU A 128 -2.91 5.10 -15.54
N SER A 129 -2.46 4.08 -14.81
CA SER A 129 -1.81 2.88 -15.35
C SER A 129 -2.67 1.72 -14.95
#